data_AF-A0ABD3VKB6-F1
#
_entry.id   AF-A0ABD3VKB6-F1
#
_cell.length_a   1.000
_cell.length_b   1.000
_cell.length_c   1.000
_cell.angle_alpha   90.00
_cell.angle_beta   90.00
_cell.angle_gamma   90.00
#
_symmetry.space_group_name_H-M   'P 1'
#
loop_
_entity.id
_entity.type
_entity.pdbx_description
1 polymer ?
#
loop_
_entity_poly.entity_id
_entity_poly.type
_entity_poly.pdbx_seq_one_letter_code
_entity_poly.pdbx_strand_id
1 'polypeptide(L)'
;RSITGGICDAGRRVSIVHVTDFDKTTRTAAHALGHALGALHDGEYAYSTCRPEHKFIMSPSPPVFKTGFRYGLNPWTFSDCSVGSFRETLVKKRCLHTKHVLDYDILEEFHRILRTPPGIKYSTNQQCVFSNGHGSRYSGKKLENICSAMTCTDSATNKWNNRYITAATGTVCGQNK
;
A
#
# COMPACT_ATOMS: atom_id res chain seq x y z
N ARG A 1 5.47 6.22 9.72
CA ARG A 1 6.45 6.04 10.81
C ARG A 1 5.88 5.06 11.82
N SER A 2 6.70 4.13 12.28
CA SER A 2 6.35 3.09 13.27
C SER A 2 7.63 2.68 14.00
N ILE A 3 7.50 2.14 15.21
CA ILE A 3 8.63 1.62 15.99
C ILE A 3 8.80 0.14 15.67
N THR A 4 10.03 -0.27 15.36
CA THR A 4 10.34 -1.66 15.06
C THR A 4 10.06 -2.58 16.26
N GLY A 5 9.25 -3.61 16.08
CA GLY A 5 8.89 -4.59 17.11
C GLY A 5 7.90 -4.08 18.17
N GLY A 6 7.33 -2.89 17.98
CA GLY A 6 6.47 -2.22 18.96
C GLY A 6 5.03 -2.74 19.07
N ILE A 7 4.62 -3.73 18.27
CA ILE A 7 3.20 -4.16 18.13
C ILE A 7 2.51 -4.58 19.44
N CYS A 8 3.27 -4.99 20.46
CA CYS A 8 2.75 -5.36 21.78
C CYS A 8 3.34 -4.54 22.94
N ASP A 9 4.14 -3.52 22.66
CA ASP A 9 4.89 -2.80 23.68
C ASP A 9 4.13 -1.54 24.13
N ALA A 10 3.77 -1.46 25.41
CA ALA A 10 3.04 -0.32 25.95
C ALA A 10 3.74 1.01 25.59
N GLY A 11 2.96 1.99 25.11
CA GLY A 11 3.49 3.27 24.61
C GLY A 11 4.11 3.24 23.21
N ARG A 12 4.24 2.08 22.56
CA ARG A 12 4.87 1.92 21.24
C ARG A 12 3.97 1.25 20.19
N ARG A 13 2.75 0.85 20.56
CA ARG A 13 1.72 0.25 19.69
C ARG A 13 1.00 1.29 18.82
N VAL A 14 1.76 2.09 18.08
CA VAL A 14 1.22 3.19 17.26
C VAL A 14 1.99 3.32 15.95
N SER A 15 1.28 3.69 14.90
CA SER A 15 1.85 4.02 13.60
C SER A 15 1.19 5.28 13.06
N ILE A 16 2.00 6.14 12.45
CA ILE A 16 1.53 7.37 11.79
C ILE A 16 1.76 7.23 10.30
N VAL A 17 0.68 7.39 9.52
CA VAL A 17 0.69 7.27 8.06
C VAL A 17 0.24 8.60 7.47
N HIS A 18 1.02 9.14 6.53
CA HIS A 18 0.60 10.30 5.76
C HIS A 18 -0.27 9.83 4.60
N VAL A 19 -1.52 10.30 4.57
CA VAL A 19 -2.49 9.98 3.53
C VAL A 19 -2.16 10.78 2.27
N THR A 20 -2.02 10.10 1.13
CA THR A 20 -1.67 10.73 -0.15
C THR A 20 -2.60 10.28 -1.27
N ASP A 21 -2.53 9.00 -1.63
CA ASP A 21 -3.48 8.34 -2.55
C ASP A 21 -3.79 6.93 -2.04
N PHE A 22 -4.72 6.19 -2.67
CA PHE A 22 -5.12 4.86 -2.19
C PHE A 22 -3.94 3.89 -2.07
N ASP A 23 -3.18 3.70 -3.16
CA ASP A 23 -2.11 2.71 -3.21
C ASP A 23 -0.96 3.07 -2.27
N LYS A 24 -0.46 4.31 -2.35
CA LYS A 24 0.65 4.77 -1.51
C LYS A 24 0.27 4.75 -0.04
N THR A 25 -0.96 5.15 0.31
CA THR A 25 -1.42 5.13 1.71
C THR A 25 -1.49 3.70 2.23
N THR A 26 -2.10 2.77 1.48
CA THR A 26 -2.20 1.37 1.89
C THR A 26 -0.83 0.72 2.00
N ARG A 27 0.09 0.95 1.05
CA ARG A 27 1.46 0.41 1.13
C ARG A 27 2.25 1.03 2.28
N THR A 28 2.09 2.33 2.54
CA THR A 28 2.76 2.99 3.68
C THR A 28 2.23 2.48 5.02
N ALA A 29 0.91 2.20 5.10
CA ALA A 29 0.31 1.58 6.28
C ALA A 29 0.83 0.14 6.48
N ALA A 30 0.89 -0.67 5.43
CA ALA A 30 1.45 -2.01 5.47
C ALA A 30 2.94 -2.00 5.86
N HIS A 31 3.73 -1.07 5.34
CA HIS A 31 5.14 -0.86 5.69
C HIS A 31 5.31 -0.48 7.16
N ALA A 32 4.49 0.44 7.67
CA ALA A 32 4.50 0.83 9.07
C ALA A 32 4.12 -0.35 10.00
N LEU A 33 3.15 -1.18 9.58
CA LEU A 33 2.79 -2.40 10.30
C LEU A 33 3.91 -3.44 10.25
N GLY A 34 4.62 -3.57 9.12
CA GLY A 34 5.80 -4.43 9.00
C GLY A 34 6.89 -4.08 10.02
N HIS A 35 7.19 -2.79 10.19
CA HIS A 35 8.05 -2.35 11.30
C HIS A 35 7.48 -2.74 12.66
N ALA A 36 6.20 -2.47 12.95
CA ALA A 36 5.61 -2.84 14.23
C ALA A 36 5.76 -4.36 14.53
N LEU A 37 5.70 -5.19 13.49
CA LEU A 37 5.92 -6.63 13.52
C LEU A 37 7.40 -7.07 13.53
N GLY A 38 8.33 -6.13 13.59
CA GLY A 38 9.76 -6.39 13.81
C GLY A 38 10.64 -6.40 12.56
N ALA A 39 10.10 -6.17 11.37
CA ALA A 39 10.93 -6.09 10.15
C ALA A 39 11.68 -4.76 10.08
N LEU A 40 12.97 -4.84 9.75
CA LEU A 40 13.78 -3.73 9.21
C LEU A 40 13.54 -3.56 7.70
N HIS A 41 14.19 -2.57 7.09
CA HIS A 41 14.13 -2.44 5.64
C HIS A 41 14.83 -3.60 4.93
N ASP A 42 14.30 -3.98 3.77
CA ASP A 42 15.01 -4.88 2.86
C ASP A 42 16.38 -4.29 2.48
N GLY A 43 17.43 -5.12 2.54
CA GLY A 43 18.81 -4.75 2.24
C GLY A 43 19.57 -4.13 3.41
N GLU A 44 18.93 -3.98 4.57
CA GLU A 44 19.54 -3.42 5.78
C GLU A 44 20.15 -4.52 6.66
N TYR A 45 21.38 -4.31 7.14
CA TYR A 45 22.09 -5.20 8.07
C TYR A 45 21.99 -6.70 7.73
N ALA A 46 21.20 -7.46 8.49
CA ALA A 46 21.00 -8.89 8.40
C ALA A 46 20.13 -9.32 7.19
N TYR A 47 19.53 -8.39 6.46
CA TYR A 47 18.63 -8.67 5.33
C TYR A 47 19.30 -8.45 3.97
N SER A 48 20.62 -8.65 3.88
CA SER A 48 21.39 -8.50 2.63
C SER A 48 20.93 -9.43 1.49
N THR A 49 20.23 -10.53 1.83
CA THR A 49 19.61 -11.45 0.87
C THR A 49 18.34 -10.87 0.23
N CYS A 50 17.61 -10.03 0.95
CA CYS A 50 16.42 -9.34 0.43
C CYS A 50 16.81 -7.98 -0.13
N ARG A 51 17.14 -7.95 -1.42
CA ARG A 51 17.67 -6.76 -2.09
C ARG A 51 16.64 -5.62 -2.21
N PRO A 52 17.00 -4.35 -1.90
CA PRO A 52 16.11 -3.18 -2.05
C PRO A 52 15.57 -2.98 -3.47
N GLU A 53 16.28 -3.48 -4.48
CA GLU A 53 15.90 -3.38 -5.89
C GLU A 53 14.68 -4.24 -6.22
N HIS A 54 14.35 -5.22 -5.37
CA HIS A 54 13.18 -6.09 -5.56
C HIS A 54 11.87 -5.42 -5.15
N LYS A 55 11.89 -4.24 -4.50
CA LYS A 55 10.72 -3.40 -4.23
C LYS A 55 9.56 -4.08 -3.49
N PHE A 56 9.85 -5.01 -2.58
CA PHE A 56 8.87 -5.50 -1.61
C PHE A 56 8.40 -4.38 -0.67
N ILE A 57 7.35 -4.64 0.11
CA ILE A 57 6.75 -3.64 1.01
C ILE A 57 7.79 -2.97 1.92
N MET A 58 8.78 -3.71 2.43
CA MET A 58 9.81 -3.18 3.33
C MET A 58 11.02 -2.57 2.60
N SER A 59 10.97 -2.39 1.28
CA SER A 59 11.99 -1.64 0.55
C SER A 59 12.08 -0.20 1.10
N PRO A 60 13.30 0.32 1.35
CA PRO A 60 13.50 1.67 1.90
C PRO A 60 13.15 2.77 0.89
N SER A 61 13.11 2.43 -0.40
CA SER A 61 12.72 3.35 -1.48
C SER A 61 11.35 2.99 -2.02
N PRO A 62 10.49 3.98 -2.33
CA PRO A 62 9.20 3.73 -2.95
C PRO A 62 9.39 3.05 -4.31
N PRO A 63 8.47 2.15 -4.71
CA PRO A 63 8.48 1.58 -6.04
C PRO A 63 8.20 2.65 -7.08
N VAL A 64 8.82 2.49 -8.23
CA VAL A 64 8.52 3.28 -9.41
C VAL A 64 7.74 2.38 -10.34
N PHE A 65 6.43 2.61 -10.43
CA PHE A 65 5.58 1.86 -11.33
C PHE A 65 5.87 2.30 -12.76
N LYS A 66 6.46 1.38 -13.53
CA LYS A 66 6.69 1.49 -14.97
C LYS A 66 6.21 0.20 -15.61
N THR A 67 5.71 0.30 -16.84
CA THR A 67 5.36 -0.88 -17.64
C THR A 67 6.60 -1.77 -17.81
N GLY A 68 6.42 -3.09 -17.75
CA GLY A 68 7.51 -4.07 -17.90
C GLY A 68 8.49 -4.18 -16.73
N PHE A 69 8.21 -3.57 -15.57
CA PHE A 69 9.09 -3.71 -14.41
C PHE A 69 9.06 -5.15 -13.85
N ARG A 70 10.24 -5.80 -13.81
CA ARG A 70 10.41 -7.20 -13.37
C ARG A 70 9.79 -7.49 -12.00
N TYR A 71 9.77 -6.51 -11.10
CA TYR A 71 9.24 -6.63 -9.75
C TYR A 71 7.91 -5.88 -9.57
N GLY A 72 7.12 -5.76 -10.64
CA GLY A 72 5.91 -4.95 -10.68
C GLY A 72 4.89 -5.27 -9.59
N LEU A 73 4.82 -6.53 -9.13
CA LEU A 73 3.85 -6.99 -8.11
C LEU A 73 4.42 -6.99 -6.68
N ASN A 74 5.73 -6.95 -6.53
CA ASN A 74 6.38 -7.01 -5.22
C ASN A 74 5.94 -5.90 -4.26
N PRO A 75 5.59 -4.67 -4.71
CA PRO A 75 5.09 -3.61 -3.83
C PRO A 75 3.88 -3.95 -2.96
N TRP A 76 3.16 -5.03 -3.25
CA TRP A 76 2.02 -5.51 -2.47
C TRP A 76 2.31 -6.80 -1.69
N THR A 77 3.58 -7.18 -1.60
CA THR A 77 4.02 -8.40 -0.90
C THR A 77 5.20 -8.11 0.03
N PHE A 78 5.28 -8.86 1.13
CA PHE A 78 6.44 -8.83 2.01
C PHE A 78 7.51 -9.79 1.49
N SER A 79 8.78 -9.44 1.68
CA SER A 79 9.92 -10.31 1.38
C SER A 79 10.01 -11.47 2.38
N ASP A 80 10.74 -12.53 2.04
CA ASP A 80 10.99 -13.64 2.97
C ASP A 80 11.74 -13.19 4.24
N CYS A 81 12.61 -12.18 4.16
CA CYS A 81 13.29 -11.61 5.33
C CYS A 81 12.30 -10.92 6.28
N SER A 82 11.34 -10.18 5.72
CA SER A 82 10.25 -9.58 6.49
C SER A 82 9.42 -10.66 7.18
N VAL A 83 9.03 -11.70 6.44
CA VAL A 83 8.24 -12.83 6.97
C VAL A 83 8.99 -13.58 8.08
N GLY A 84 10.30 -13.80 7.93
CA GLY A 84 11.14 -14.38 8.98
C GLY A 84 11.09 -13.56 10.28
N SER A 85 11.23 -12.25 10.15
CA SER A 85 11.20 -11.32 11.29
C SER A 85 9.83 -11.27 11.97
N PHE A 86 8.76 -11.36 11.18
CA PHE A 86 7.40 -11.48 11.72
C PHE A 86 7.25 -12.75 12.56
N ARG A 87 7.72 -13.89 12.05
CA ARG A 87 7.67 -15.17 12.78
C ARG A 87 8.44 -15.08 14.10
N GLU A 88 9.66 -14.57 14.08
CA GLU A 88 10.48 -14.40 15.29
C GLU A 88 9.84 -13.47 16.31
N THR A 89 9.20 -12.39 15.86
CA THR A 89 8.51 -11.45 16.74
C THR A 89 7.25 -12.07 17.31
N LEU A 90 6.40 -12.67 16.48
CA LEU A 90 5.10 -13.21 16.90
C LEU A 90 5.25 -14.36 17.90
N VAL A 91 6.28 -15.22 17.78
CA VAL A 91 6.56 -16.27 18.78
C VAL A 91 6.80 -15.69 20.18
N LYS A 92 7.31 -14.46 20.29
CA LYS A 92 7.62 -13.79 21.56
C LYS A 92 6.48 -12.92 22.08
N LYS A 93 5.44 -12.63 21.28
CA LYS A 93 4.41 -11.65 21.60
C LYS A 93 3.04 -12.31 21.81
N ARG A 94 2.48 -12.21 23.01
CA ARG A 94 1.18 -12.82 23.36
C ARG A 94 -0.03 -11.92 23.12
N CYS A 95 0.16 -10.60 22.94
CA CYS A 95 -0.95 -9.64 22.90
C CYS A 95 -1.89 -9.79 21.68
N LEU A 96 -1.48 -10.58 20.67
CA LEU A 96 -2.25 -10.84 19.46
C LEU A 96 -2.93 -12.22 19.46
N HIS A 97 -2.75 -13.03 20.51
CA HIS A 97 -3.30 -14.39 20.58
C HIS A 97 -4.78 -14.40 20.94
N THR A 98 -5.24 -13.37 21.63
CA THR A 98 -6.65 -13.25 22.01
C THR A 98 -7.43 -12.75 20.80
N LYS A 99 -8.35 -13.58 20.32
CA LYS A 99 -9.36 -13.12 19.37
C LYS A 99 -10.25 -12.11 20.09
N HIS A 100 -10.16 -10.85 19.70
CA HIS A 100 -11.17 -9.89 20.11
C HIS A 100 -12.49 -10.23 19.41
N VAL A 101 -13.54 -10.41 20.20
CA VAL A 101 -14.91 -10.38 19.69
C VAL A 101 -15.19 -8.92 19.41
N LEU A 102 -15.06 -8.52 18.15
CA LEU A 102 -15.61 -7.25 17.71
C LEU A 102 -17.12 -7.31 17.92
N ASP A 103 -17.72 -6.17 18.26
CA ASP A 103 -19.17 -6.02 18.20
C ASP A 103 -19.66 -6.50 16.82
N TYR A 104 -20.79 -7.22 16.80
CA TYR A 104 -21.35 -7.79 15.58
C TYR A 104 -21.54 -6.70 14.51
N ASP A 105 -21.98 -5.52 14.92
CA ASP A 105 -22.19 -4.39 14.01
C ASP A 105 -20.87 -3.87 13.41
N ILE A 106 -19.78 -3.87 14.19
CA ILE A 106 -18.45 -3.48 13.71
C ILE A 106 -17.93 -4.52 12.71
N LEU A 107 -18.15 -5.81 12.98
CA LEU A 107 -17.70 -6.89 12.11
C LEU A 107 -18.45 -6.88 10.77
N GLU A 108 -19.78 -6.72 10.79
CA GLU A 108 -20.59 -6.63 9.58
C GLU A 108 -20.23 -5.39 8.75
N GLU A 109 -20.03 -4.23 9.38
CA GLU A 109 -19.60 -3.02 8.68
C GLU A 109 -18.21 -3.19 8.07
N PHE A 110 -17.27 -3.80 8.79
CA PHE A 110 -15.93 -4.11 8.26
C PHE A 110 -16.01 -5.02 7.04
N HIS A 111 -16.77 -6.13 7.13
CA HIS A 111 -16.99 -7.03 6.00
C HIS A 111 -17.69 -6.31 4.83
N ARG A 112 -18.68 -5.46 5.12
CA ARG A 112 -19.38 -4.67 4.10
C ARG A 112 -18.44 -3.73 3.36
N ILE A 113 -17.54 -3.05 4.06
CA ILE A 113 -16.53 -2.17 3.46
C ILE A 113 -15.57 -2.97 2.58
N LEU A 114 -15.14 -4.16 3.03
CA LEU A 114 -14.20 -5.00 2.27
C LEU A 114 -14.82 -5.71 1.06
N ARG A 115 -16.14 -5.92 1.03
CA ARG A 115 -16.86 -6.58 -0.07
C ARG A 115 -16.75 -5.81 -1.40
N THR A 116 -16.62 -4.50 -1.35
CA THR A 116 -16.56 -3.65 -2.56
C THR A 116 -15.16 -3.08 -2.74
N PRO A 117 -14.40 -3.50 -3.77
CA PRO A 117 -13.08 -2.94 -4.05
C PRO A 117 -13.13 -1.42 -4.27
N PRO A 118 -12.11 -0.65 -3.85
CA PRO A 118 -12.16 0.81 -3.95
C PRO A 118 -12.29 1.31 -5.39
N GLY A 119 -11.75 0.60 -6.38
CA GLY A 119 -11.88 0.96 -7.79
C GLY A 119 -13.29 0.79 -8.37
N ILE A 120 -14.15 0.00 -7.72
CA ILE A 120 -15.59 -0.09 -8.04
C ILE A 120 -16.35 1.08 -7.42
N LYS A 121 -15.94 1.51 -6.21
CA LYS A 121 -16.58 2.60 -5.48
C LYS A 121 -16.17 3.99 -6.00
N TYR A 122 -14.94 4.13 -6.47
CA TYR A 122 -14.35 5.40 -6.87
C TYR A 122 -13.83 5.33 -8.30
N SER A 123 -14.41 6.17 -9.17
CA SER A 123 -13.96 6.33 -10.57
C SER A 123 -12.51 6.81 -10.66
N THR A 124 -11.88 6.62 -11.83
CA THR A 124 -10.52 7.12 -12.10
C THR A 124 -10.38 8.63 -11.87
N ASN A 125 -11.42 9.42 -12.15
CA ASN A 125 -11.42 10.85 -11.87
C ASN A 125 -11.40 11.14 -10.36
N GLN A 126 -12.21 10.44 -9.56
CA GLN A 126 -12.19 10.59 -8.10
C GLN A 126 -10.84 10.18 -7.52
N GLN A 127 -10.24 9.10 -8.03
CA GLN A 127 -8.89 8.68 -7.65
C GLN A 127 -7.83 9.76 -7.95
N CYS A 128 -7.94 10.45 -9.09
CA CYS A 128 -7.08 11.60 -9.41
C CYS A 128 -7.29 12.78 -8.46
N VAL A 129 -8.54 13.08 -8.08
CA VAL A 129 -8.83 14.12 -7.09
C VAL A 129 -8.20 13.80 -5.74
N PHE A 130 -8.25 12.54 -5.29
CA PHE A 130 -7.60 12.16 -4.02
C PHE A 130 -6.09 12.33 -4.06
N SER A 131 -5.44 12.03 -5.19
CA SER A 131 -3.98 12.15 -5.31
C SER A 131 -3.48 13.59 -5.53
N ASN A 132 -4.16 14.35 -6.40
CA ASN A 132 -3.65 15.62 -6.93
C ASN A 132 -4.51 16.83 -6.55
N GLY A 133 -5.63 16.61 -5.86
CA GLY A 133 -6.54 17.66 -5.40
C GLY A 133 -7.67 17.99 -6.37
N HIS A 134 -8.52 18.92 -5.94
CA HIS A 134 -9.72 19.34 -6.66
C HIS A 134 -9.41 19.80 -8.09
N GLY A 135 -10.23 19.39 -9.05
CA GLY A 135 -10.08 19.71 -10.48
C GLY A 135 -9.17 18.75 -11.27
N SER A 136 -8.45 17.85 -10.60
CA SER A 136 -7.67 16.81 -11.27
C SER A 136 -8.59 15.74 -11.88
N ARG A 137 -8.28 15.28 -13.09
CA ARG A 137 -9.03 14.23 -13.80
C ARG A 137 -8.10 13.21 -14.43
N TYR A 138 -8.64 12.04 -14.75
CA TYR A 138 -7.90 11.03 -15.49
C TYR A 138 -7.56 11.54 -16.90
N SER A 139 -6.30 11.38 -17.32
CA SER A 139 -5.82 11.96 -18.59
C SER A 139 -6.32 11.23 -19.85
N GLY A 140 -6.89 10.03 -19.71
CA GLY A 140 -7.31 9.20 -20.84
C GLY A 140 -6.15 8.61 -21.65
N LYS A 141 -4.89 8.83 -21.27
CA LYS A 141 -3.76 8.18 -21.95
C LYS A 141 -3.85 6.67 -21.76
N LYS A 142 -3.94 5.95 -22.88
CA LYS A 142 -3.72 4.50 -22.95
C LYS A 142 -2.27 4.22 -22.56
N LEU A 143 -2.03 4.00 -21.27
CA LEU A 143 -0.87 3.24 -20.83
C LEU A 143 -1.15 1.78 -21.19
N GLU A 144 -0.11 1.04 -21.59
CA GLU A 144 -0.24 -0.38 -21.98
C GLU A 144 -0.94 -1.22 -20.88
N ASN A 145 -0.92 -0.75 -19.64
CA ASN A 145 -1.68 -1.33 -18.53
C ASN A 145 -2.08 -0.27 -17.47
N ILE A 146 -3.31 0.26 -17.55
CA ILE A 146 -3.89 1.19 -16.54
C ILE A 146 -3.84 0.61 -15.13
N CYS A 147 -4.00 -0.70 -14.97
CA CYS A 147 -3.97 -1.37 -13.67
C CYS A 147 -2.59 -1.26 -12.99
N SER A 148 -1.51 -1.03 -13.76
CA SER A 148 -0.16 -0.84 -13.20
C SER A 148 0.19 0.63 -12.98
N ALA A 149 -0.38 1.54 -13.77
CA ALA A 149 -0.15 2.97 -13.65
C ALA A 149 -1.26 3.74 -14.41
N MET A 150 -1.72 4.84 -13.82
CA MET A 150 -2.56 5.84 -14.46
C MET A 150 -1.96 7.23 -14.24
N THR A 151 -2.28 8.16 -15.14
CA THR A 151 -1.83 9.57 -15.07
C THR A 151 -3.01 10.50 -14.90
N CYS A 152 -2.82 11.55 -14.11
CA CYS A 152 -3.82 12.55 -13.81
C CYS A 152 -3.42 13.90 -14.36
N THR A 153 -4.40 14.74 -14.69
CA THR A 153 -4.15 16.14 -15.05
C THR A 153 -3.82 16.95 -13.80
N ASP A 154 -2.99 17.96 -13.98
CA ASP A 154 -2.82 19.04 -13.03
C ASP A 154 -4.04 19.98 -13.11
N SER A 155 -4.59 20.34 -11.94
CA SER A 155 -5.82 21.11 -11.86
C SER A 155 -5.65 22.59 -12.25
N ALA A 156 -4.44 23.14 -12.13
CA ALA A 156 -4.16 24.53 -12.48
C ALA A 156 -3.89 24.71 -13.98
N THR A 157 -3.24 23.73 -14.61
CA THR A 157 -2.78 23.83 -16.00
C THR A 157 -3.59 22.99 -16.98
N ASN A 158 -4.45 22.08 -16.50
CA ASN A 158 -5.10 21.02 -17.29
C ASN A 158 -4.13 20.14 -18.10
N LYS A 159 -2.82 20.24 -17.85
CA LYS A 159 -1.80 19.40 -18.48
C LYS A 159 -1.59 18.17 -17.61
N TRP A 160 -1.34 17.02 -18.22
CA TRP A 160 -0.93 15.83 -17.48
C TRP A 160 0.53 15.99 -17.05
N ASN A 161 0.85 15.51 -15.86
CA ASN A 161 2.23 15.44 -15.38
C ASN A 161 2.78 14.02 -15.56
N ASN A 162 4.11 13.86 -15.54
CA ASN A 162 4.78 12.55 -15.56
C ASN A 162 4.65 11.77 -14.23
N ARG A 163 3.69 12.14 -13.36
CA ARG A 163 3.48 11.47 -12.08
C ARG A 163 2.45 10.35 -12.25
N TYR A 164 2.92 9.13 -12.06
CA TYR A 164 2.07 7.95 -12.06
C TYR A 164 1.45 7.72 -10.69
N ILE A 165 0.18 7.37 -10.68
CA ILE A 165 -0.49 6.75 -9.54
C ILE A 165 -0.94 5.36 -9.94
N THR A 166 -1.06 4.46 -8.98
CA THR A 166 -1.64 3.13 -9.25
C THR A 166 -3.14 3.22 -9.14
N ALA A 167 -3.85 2.66 -10.12
CA ALA A 167 -5.29 2.53 -10.05
C ALA A 167 -5.68 1.62 -8.87
N ALA A 168 -6.73 1.97 -8.15
CA ALA A 168 -7.21 1.16 -7.04
C ALA A 168 -7.74 -0.20 -7.55
N THR A 169 -7.64 -1.25 -6.72
CA THR A 169 -8.16 -2.58 -7.03
C THR A 169 -9.62 -2.52 -7.48
N GLY A 170 -9.94 -3.16 -8.61
CA GLY A 170 -11.26 -3.16 -9.23
C GLY A 170 -11.53 -1.99 -10.17
N THR A 171 -10.57 -1.10 -10.40
CA THR A 171 -10.71 -0.05 -11.42
C THR A 171 -10.68 -0.68 -12.81
N VAL A 172 -11.67 -0.34 -13.64
CA VAL A 172 -11.71 -0.79 -15.04
C VAL A 172 -10.47 -0.28 -15.78
N CYS A 173 -9.62 -1.20 -16.22
CA CYS A 173 -8.38 -0.94 -16.93
C CYS A 173 -8.39 -1.44 -18.39
N GLY A 174 -9.51 -2.01 -18.84
CA GLY A 174 -9.78 -2.31 -20.25
C GLY A 174 -11.21 -2.82 -20.47
N GLN A 175 -11.53 -3.19 -21.71
CA GLN A 175 -12.82 -3.85 -21.97
C GLN A 175 -12.85 -5.19 -21.22
N ASN A 176 -13.76 -5.31 -20.25
CA ASN A 176 -13.85 -6.43 -19.31
C ASN A 176 -12.56 -6.72 -18.50
N LYS A 177 -11.77 -5.68 -18.20
CA LYS A 177 -10.54 -5.78 -17.41
C LYS A 177 -10.44 -4.66 -16.40
#